data_AF-A0A8I2KKQ7-F1
#
_entry.id   AF-A0A8I2KKQ7-F1
#
_cell.length_a   1.000
_cell.length_b   1.000
_cell.length_c   1.000
_cell.angle_alpha   90.00
_cell.angle_beta   90.00
_cell.angle_gamma   90.00
#
_symmetry.space_group_name_H-M   'P 1'
#
loop_
_entity.id
_entity.type
_entity.pdbx_description
1 polymer ?
#
loop_
_entity_poly.entity_id
_entity_poly.type
_entity_poly.pdbx_seq_one_letter_code
_entity_poly.pdbx_strand_id
1 'polypeptide(L)'
;MKHLVLGIVAAAAISIFNVKASEAYTEIYNKLPLSESEFSSLQSKFDLKSSEQIMMIELLSSYNSLHKRRMSCRAVDNTITAKQMDALNIDKKHYVTVLFYVDSLNKSRCELAEYEHFLRSLAVNLVVQKDPKSIGLINSMNILSSRLYGDFREFKAEFNLLPEQVREAALNADYLKKNFRLFDTLDDVAE
;
A
#
# COMPACT_ATOMS: atom_id res chain seq x y z
N MET A 1 -17.22 12.37 20.38
CA MET A 1 -16.67 12.75 19.05
C MET A 1 -15.41 11.95 18.63
N LYS A 2 -14.58 11.40 19.53
CA LYS A 2 -13.38 10.61 19.13
C LYS A 2 -13.67 9.24 18.50
N HIS A 3 -14.82 8.62 18.77
CA HIS A 3 -15.17 7.30 18.24
C HIS A 3 -15.91 7.32 16.89
N LEU A 4 -16.43 8.47 16.46
CA LEU A 4 -17.16 8.59 15.19
C LEU A 4 -16.22 8.64 13.98
N VAL A 5 -15.04 9.23 14.15
CA VAL A 5 -14.03 9.36 13.08
C VAL A 5 -13.40 8.01 12.75
N LEU A 6 -13.18 7.14 13.74
CA LEU A 6 -12.66 5.78 13.54
C LEU A 6 -13.63 4.88 12.76
N GLY A 7 -14.93 5.03 12.96
CA GLY A 7 -15.95 4.25 12.23
C GLY A 7 -16.01 4.58 10.74
N ILE A 8 -15.77 5.84 10.36
CA ILE A 8 -15.79 6.29 8.95
C ILE A 8 -14.51 5.87 8.22
N VAL A 9 -13.35 5.91 8.89
CA VAL A 9 -12.07 5.43 8.34
C VAL A 9 -12.11 3.91 8.09
N ALA A 10 -12.76 3.15 8.98
CA ALA A 10 -12.95 1.72 8.79
C ALA A 10 -13.93 1.39 7.63
N ALA A 11 -15.02 2.15 7.49
CA ALA A 11 -16.00 1.93 6.42
C ALA A 11 -15.44 2.27 5.02
N ALA A 12 -14.65 3.35 4.89
CA ALA A 12 -14.01 3.70 3.62
C ALA A 12 -12.98 2.65 3.15
N ALA A 13 -12.37 1.92 4.09
CA ALA A 13 -11.44 0.82 3.82
C ALA A 13 -12.13 -0.53 3.52
N ILE A 14 -13.45 -0.64 3.66
CA ILE A 14 -14.18 -1.92 3.46
C ILE A 14 -14.85 -1.97 2.08
N SER A 15 -15.21 -0.84 1.47
CA SER A 15 -15.81 -0.79 0.12
C SER A 15 -14.79 -0.82 -1.03
N ILE A 16 -13.71 -1.62 -0.91
CA ILE A 16 -12.61 -1.72 -1.89
C ILE A 16 -12.99 -2.58 -3.13
N PHE A 17 -14.08 -3.33 -3.08
CA PHE A 17 -14.42 -4.31 -4.12
C PHE A 17 -15.55 -3.80 -5.00
N ASN A 18 -15.21 -3.11 -6.12
CA ASN A 18 -15.93 -3.07 -7.42
C ASN A 18 -15.91 -1.75 -8.18
N VAL A 19 -15.14 -0.73 -7.78
CA VAL A 19 -14.95 0.44 -8.66
C VAL A 19 -13.80 0.15 -9.62
N LYS A 20 -14.04 0.22 -10.93
CA LYS A 20 -12.96 0.20 -11.93
C LYS A 20 -12.32 1.59 -11.95
N ALA A 21 -11.00 1.68 -11.80
CA ALA A 21 -10.28 2.91 -12.08
C ALA A 21 -10.46 3.23 -13.58
N SER A 22 -10.77 4.49 -13.92
CA SER A 22 -10.87 4.87 -15.33
C SER A 22 -9.48 4.81 -15.98
N GLU A 23 -9.40 4.42 -17.26
CA GLU A 23 -8.15 4.29 -18.00
C GLU A 23 -7.30 5.58 -17.96
N ALA A 24 -7.94 6.75 -18.07
CA ALA A 24 -7.28 8.05 -18.00
C ALA A 24 -6.59 8.32 -16.66
N TYR A 25 -7.16 7.85 -15.54
CA TYR A 25 -6.56 8.05 -14.22
C TYR A 25 -5.46 7.03 -13.94
N THR A 26 -5.64 5.78 -14.36
CA THR A 26 -4.60 4.75 -14.24
C THR A 26 -3.29 5.17 -14.91
N GLU A 27 -3.35 5.80 -16.09
CA GLU A 27 -2.15 6.27 -16.78
C GLU A 27 -1.42 7.39 -16.02
N ILE A 28 -2.15 8.35 -15.46
CA ILE A 28 -1.59 9.45 -14.66
C ILE A 28 -0.92 8.90 -13.39
N TYR A 29 -1.53 7.90 -12.76
CA TYR A 29 -1.02 7.33 -11.51
C TYR A 29 0.12 6.34 -11.69
N ASN A 30 0.23 5.70 -12.86
CA ASN A 30 1.41 4.93 -13.22
C ASN A 30 2.66 5.81 -13.41
N LYS A 31 2.51 7.15 -13.53
CA LYS A 31 3.61 8.12 -13.65
C LYS A 31 4.06 8.74 -12.32
N LEU A 32 3.51 8.29 -11.19
CA LEU A 32 3.95 8.77 -9.87
C LEU A 32 5.38 8.30 -9.53
N PRO A 33 6.12 9.04 -8.67
CA PRO A 33 5.73 10.30 -8.03
C PRO A 33 5.77 11.46 -9.04
N LEU A 34 4.76 12.32 -9.00
CA LEU A 34 4.70 13.48 -9.88
C LEU A 34 5.62 14.58 -9.33
N SER A 35 6.30 15.28 -10.23
CA SER A 35 7.04 16.51 -9.92
C SER A 35 6.09 17.63 -9.48
N GLU A 36 6.63 18.67 -8.84
CA GLU A 36 5.85 19.82 -8.37
C GLU A 36 5.12 20.56 -9.51
N SER A 37 5.72 20.60 -10.69
CA SER A 37 5.13 21.20 -11.90
C SER A 37 3.98 20.36 -12.46
N GLU A 38 4.15 19.04 -12.51
CA GLU A 38 3.08 18.10 -12.93
C GLU A 38 1.92 18.10 -11.94
N PHE A 39 2.25 18.18 -10.65
CA PHE A 39 1.29 18.33 -9.56
C PHE A 39 0.46 19.61 -9.73
N SER A 40 1.12 20.75 -9.94
CA SER A 40 0.45 22.05 -10.17
C SER A 40 -0.40 22.06 -11.45
N SER A 41 0.02 21.34 -12.49
CA SER A 41 -0.76 21.20 -13.74
C SER A 41 -2.03 20.36 -13.57
N LEU A 42 -2.00 19.33 -12.70
CA LEU A 42 -3.21 18.60 -12.34
C LEU A 42 -4.17 19.50 -11.56
N GLN A 43 -3.65 20.33 -10.64
CA GLN A 43 -4.47 21.24 -9.84
C GLN A 43 -5.27 22.24 -10.69
N SER A 44 -4.68 22.79 -11.75
CA SER A 44 -5.34 23.78 -12.61
C SER A 44 -6.43 23.18 -13.51
N LYS A 45 -6.53 21.85 -13.60
CA LYS A 45 -7.57 21.15 -14.37
C LYS A 45 -8.86 20.90 -13.57
N PHE A 46 -8.85 21.16 -12.26
CA PHE A 46 -10.03 20.98 -11.41
C PHE A 46 -10.75 22.32 -11.21
N ASP A 47 -11.94 22.44 -11.79
CA ASP A 47 -12.83 23.60 -11.59
C ASP A 47 -13.60 23.44 -10.27
N LEU A 48 -12.89 23.56 -9.15
CA LEU A 48 -13.42 23.34 -7.80
C LEU A 48 -13.60 24.67 -7.05
N LYS A 49 -14.61 24.76 -6.18
CA LYS A 49 -14.72 25.88 -5.25
C LYS A 49 -13.50 25.89 -4.32
N SER A 50 -13.07 27.06 -3.83
CA SER A 50 -11.81 27.22 -3.11
C SER A 50 -11.60 26.21 -1.97
N SER A 51 -12.63 25.88 -1.19
CA SER A 51 -12.54 24.87 -0.12
C SER A 51 -12.45 23.43 -0.62
N GLU A 52 -13.17 23.08 -1.69
CA GLU A 52 -13.12 21.76 -2.33
C GLU A 52 -11.76 21.55 -3.01
N GLN A 53 -11.21 22.61 -3.59
CA GLN A 53 -9.90 22.60 -4.23
C GLN A 53 -8.79 22.35 -3.21
N ILE A 54 -8.81 23.02 -2.04
CA ILE A 54 -7.84 22.82 -0.97
C ILE A 54 -7.83 21.35 -0.51
N MET A 55 -9.00 20.75 -0.29
CA MET A 55 -9.11 19.36 0.15
C MET A 55 -8.58 18.40 -0.92
N MET A 56 -8.85 18.66 -2.20
CA MET A 56 -8.34 17.85 -3.29
C MET A 56 -6.81 17.96 -3.42
N ILE A 57 -6.25 19.15 -3.23
CA ILE A 57 -4.80 19.38 -3.21
C ILE A 57 -4.14 18.58 -2.08
N GLU A 58 -4.73 18.61 -0.89
CA GLU A 58 -4.23 17.85 0.25
C GLU A 58 -4.26 16.33 -0.03
N LEU A 59 -5.35 15.83 -0.61
CA LEU A 59 -5.44 14.42 -1.02
C LEU A 59 -4.35 14.05 -2.03
N LEU A 60 -4.19 14.84 -3.10
CA LEU A 60 -3.15 14.62 -4.10
C LEU A 60 -1.75 14.61 -3.46
N SER A 61 -1.49 15.54 -2.53
CA SER A 61 -0.20 15.66 -1.84
C SER A 61 0.07 14.44 -0.96
N SER A 62 -0.93 14.01 -0.17
CA SER A 62 -0.84 12.81 0.67
C SER A 62 -0.59 11.55 -0.17
N TYR A 63 -1.22 11.43 -1.34
CA TYR A 63 -1.02 10.32 -2.25
C TYR A 63 0.40 10.30 -2.85
N ASN A 64 0.92 11.47 -3.25
CA ASN A 64 2.30 11.58 -3.73
C ASN A 64 3.32 11.23 -2.62
N SER A 65 3.07 11.66 -1.39
CA SER A 65 3.90 11.33 -0.22
C SER A 65 3.90 9.83 0.07
N LEU A 66 2.72 9.19 0.08
CA LEU A 66 2.59 7.73 0.17
C LEU A 66 3.37 7.01 -0.93
N HIS A 67 3.27 7.48 -2.18
CA HIS A 67 4.01 6.89 -3.29
C HIS A 67 5.52 7.02 -3.11
N LYS A 68 6.03 8.20 -2.72
CA LYS A 68 7.46 8.40 -2.42
C LYS A 68 7.93 7.45 -1.31
N ARG A 69 7.13 7.31 -0.25
CA ARG A 69 7.42 6.40 0.86
C ARG A 69 7.46 4.94 0.38
N ARG A 70 6.50 4.51 -0.43
CA ARG A 70 6.47 3.19 -1.07
C ARG A 70 7.75 2.88 -1.83
N MET A 71 8.19 3.80 -2.66
CA MET A 71 9.42 3.63 -3.43
C MET A 71 10.64 3.54 -2.52
N SER A 72 10.71 4.36 -1.47
CA SER A 72 11.76 4.26 -0.45
C SER A 72 11.73 2.93 0.32
N CYS A 73 10.55 2.41 0.67
CA CYS A 73 10.42 1.11 1.34
C CYS A 73 10.87 -0.06 0.44
N ARG A 74 10.78 0.08 -0.89
CA ARG A 74 11.20 -0.91 -1.88
C ARG A 74 12.66 -0.76 -2.31
N ALA A 75 13.24 0.42 -2.17
CA ALA A 75 14.64 0.70 -2.50
C ALA A 75 15.58 0.15 -1.42
N VAL A 76 15.78 -1.16 -1.42
CA VAL A 76 16.66 -1.86 -0.49
C VAL A 76 17.62 -2.79 -1.23
N ASP A 77 18.84 -2.89 -0.74
CA ASP A 77 19.89 -3.75 -1.32
C ASP A 77 19.97 -5.12 -0.63
N ASN A 78 19.13 -5.34 0.39
CA ASN A 78 19.13 -6.57 1.16
C ASN A 78 18.43 -7.70 0.40
N THR A 79 19.11 -8.83 0.23
CA THR A 79 18.56 -10.08 -0.30
C THR A 79 18.72 -11.16 0.77
N ILE A 80 17.69 -11.98 0.96
CA ILE A 80 17.76 -13.11 1.89
C ILE A 80 18.30 -14.30 1.11
N THR A 81 19.30 -14.96 1.68
CA THR A 81 19.95 -16.10 1.04
C THR A 81 19.24 -17.43 1.34
N ALA A 82 19.43 -18.42 0.48
CA ALA A 82 19.02 -19.82 0.70
C ALA A 82 19.50 -20.34 2.06
N LYS A 83 20.76 -20.06 2.41
CA LYS A 83 21.33 -20.45 3.72
C LYS A 83 20.58 -19.85 4.90
N GLN A 84 20.12 -18.60 4.80
CA GLN A 84 19.32 -17.97 5.85
C GLN A 84 17.95 -18.64 5.97
N MET A 85 17.29 -18.92 4.85
CA MET A 85 16.00 -19.62 4.84
C MET A 85 16.11 -21.05 5.37
N ASP A 86 17.13 -21.80 4.96
CA ASP A 86 17.38 -23.16 5.46
C ASP A 86 17.64 -23.18 6.98
N ALA A 87 18.25 -22.11 7.52
CA ALA A 87 18.46 -21.96 8.95
C ALA A 87 17.16 -21.77 9.76
N LEU A 88 16.01 -21.50 9.13
CA LEU A 88 14.70 -21.49 9.79
C LEU A 88 14.24 -22.90 10.17
N ASN A 89 14.81 -23.94 9.57
CA ASN A 89 14.43 -25.34 9.76
C ASN A 89 12.93 -25.59 9.50
N ILE A 90 12.41 -24.99 8.41
CA ILE A 90 11.04 -25.18 7.93
C ILE A 90 11.06 -25.89 6.56
N ASP A 91 9.99 -26.58 6.20
CA ASP A 91 9.87 -27.23 4.89
C ASP A 91 9.92 -26.17 3.77
N LYS A 92 10.74 -26.41 2.74
CA LYS A 92 10.91 -25.53 1.57
C LYS A 92 9.58 -25.18 0.90
N LYS A 93 8.57 -26.05 0.96
CA LYS A 93 7.22 -25.76 0.42
C LYS A 93 6.56 -24.52 1.06
N HIS A 94 7.02 -24.10 2.23
CA HIS A 94 6.50 -22.93 2.94
C HIS A 94 7.25 -21.63 2.65
N TYR A 95 8.40 -21.68 1.97
CA TYR A 95 9.26 -20.50 1.77
C TYR A 95 8.53 -19.38 1.06
N VAL A 96 7.80 -19.69 -0.02
CA VAL A 96 7.06 -18.69 -0.81
C VAL A 96 6.06 -17.94 0.07
N THR A 97 5.16 -18.65 0.74
CA THR A 97 4.15 -18.03 1.61
C THR A 97 4.79 -17.21 2.74
N VAL A 98 5.87 -17.72 3.36
CA VAL A 98 6.60 -16.98 4.40
C VAL A 98 7.17 -15.68 3.83
N LEU A 99 7.90 -15.74 2.72
CA LEU A 99 8.57 -14.61 2.10
C LEU A 99 7.57 -13.53 1.63
N PHE A 100 6.51 -13.92 0.93
CA PHE A 100 5.47 -12.98 0.51
C PHE A 100 4.77 -12.32 1.70
N TYR A 101 4.48 -13.08 2.76
CA TYR A 101 3.88 -12.54 3.98
C TYR A 101 4.80 -11.52 4.66
N VAL A 102 6.06 -11.88 4.94
CA VAL A 102 6.96 -10.98 5.69
C VAL A 102 7.35 -9.76 4.86
N ASP A 103 7.52 -9.89 3.54
CA ASP A 103 7.76 -8.76 2.63
C ASP A 103 6.59 -7.77 2.69
N SER A 104 5.36 -8.28 2.56
CA SER A 104 4.14 -7.48 2.62
C SER A 104 3.96 -6.84 4.00
N LEU A 105 4.26 -7.55 5.08
CA LEU A 105 4.19 -7.04 6.46
C LEU A 105 5.17 -5.89 6.67
N ASN A 106 6.42 -6.05 6.24
CA ASN A 106 7.48 -5.06 6.45
C ASN A 106 7.22 -3.80 5.62
N LYS A 107 6.82 -3.95 4.36
CA LYS A 107 6.43 -2.82 3.50
C LYS A 107 5.21 -2.08 4.06
N SER A 108 4.19 -2.81 4.51
CA SER A 108 3.00 -2.22 5.14
C SER A 108 3.34 -1.42 6.40
N ARG A 109 4.24 -1.93 7.24
CA ARG A 109 4.75 -1.22 8.43
C ARG A 109 5.57 0.01 8.05
N CYS A 110 6.39 -0.10 7.01
CA CYS A 110 7.26 0.96 6.54
C CYS A 110 6.48 2.19 6.05
N GLU A 111 5.34 1.99 5.36
CA GLU A 111 4.51 3.07 4.80
C GLU A 111 3.28 3.45 5.65
N LEU A 112 3.14 2.86 6.84
CA LEU A 112 1.90 2.95 7.64
C LEU A 112 1.47 4.39 7.93
N ALA A 113 2.41 5.25 8.33
CA ALA A 113 2.10 6.62 8.72
C ALA A 113 1.56 7.45 7.53
N GLU A 114 2.22 7.35 6.37
CA GLU A 114 1.80 8.01 5.15
C GLU A 114 0.50 7.44 4.60
N TYR A 115 0.30 6.12 4.73
CA TYR A 115 -0.96 5.48 4.34
C TYR A 115 -2.13 5.92 5.21
N GLU A 116 -1.95 5.98 6.52
CA GLU A 116 -2.97 6.51 7.44
C GLU A 116 -3.31 7.97 7.15
N HIS A 117 -2.30 8.79 6.83
CA HIS A 117 -2.53 10.18 6.44
C HIS A 117 -3.34 10.27 5.15
N PHE A 118 -2.96 9.51 4.11
CA PHE A 118 -3.70 9.40 2.86
C PHE A 118 -5.16 8.98 3.09
N LEU A 119 -5.41 7.96 3.91
CA LEU A 119 -6.77 7.49 4.20
C LEU A 119 -7.64 8.56 4.87
N ARG A 120 -7.06 9.38 5.76
CA ARG A 120 -7.78 10.50 6.38
C ARG A 120 -8.17 11.55 5.34
N SER A 121 -7.23 11.96 4.49
CA SER A 121 -7.49 12.94 3.42
C SER A 121 -8.47 12.41 2.38
N LEU A 122 -8.42 11.11 2.08
CA LEU A 122 -9.37 10.41 1.20
C LEU A 122 -10.78 10.46 1.77
N ALA A 123 -10.96 10.12 3.05
CA ALA A 123 -12.25 10.12 3.72
C ALA A 123 -12.89 11.52 3.74
N VAL A 124 -12.09 12.57 4.02
CA VAL A 124 -12.56 13.96 3.94
C VAL A 124 -13.06 14.29 2.53
N ASN A 125 -12.31 13.91 1.50
CA ASN A 125 -12.68 14.18 0.11
C ASN A 125 -13.92 13.42 -0.36
N LEU A 126 -14.14 12.19 0.10
CA LEU A 126 -15.39 11.45 -0.16
C LEU A 126 -16.63 12.15 0.40
N VAL A 127 -16.49 12.91 1.50
CA VAL A 127 -17.59 13.67 2.11
C VAL A 127 -17.79 15.01 1.41
N VAL A 128 -16.70 15.71 1.09
CA VAL A 128 -16.71 17.09 0.59
C VAL A 128 -17.01 17.16 -0.90
N GLN A 129 -16.39 16.29 -1.72
CA GLN A 129 -16.53 16.38 -3.17
C GLN A 129 -17.88 15.85 -3.63
N LYS A 130 -18.57 16.61 -4.49
CA LYS A 130 -19.86 16.24 -5.09
C LYS A 130 -19.80 16.06 -6.60
N ASP A 131 -18.78 16.62 -7.25
CA ASP A 131 -18.60 16.49 -8.69
C ASP A 131 -18.25 15.03 -9.08
N PRO A 132 -18.95 14.43 -10.06
CA PRO A 132 -18.69 13.06 -10.48
C PRO A 132 -17.26 12.79 -10.96
N LYS A 133 -16.58 13.75 -11.61
CA LYS A 133 -15.20 13.56 -12.06
C LYS A 133 -14.25 13.51 -10.86
N SER A 134 -14.43 14.42 -9.91
CA SER A 134 -13.68 14.42 -8.64
C SER A 134 -13.89 13.14 -7.84
N ILE A 135 -15.12 12.62 -7.76
CA ILE A 135 -15.40 11.34 -7.12
C ILE A 135 -14.73 10.17 -7.86
N GLY A 136 -14.76 10.18 -9.20
CA GLY A 136 -14.07 9.18 -10.02
C GLY A 136 -12.56 9.14 -9.79
N LEU A 137 -11.95 10.32 -9.63
CA LEU A 137 -10.54 10.47 -9.27
C LEU A 137 -10.24 9.87 -7.89
N ILE A 138 -11.01 10.27 -6.87
CA ILE A 138 -10.85 9.79 -5.48
C ILE A 138 -10.94 8.27 -5.42
N ASN A 139 -11.92 7.68 -6.11
CA ASN A 139 -12.09 6.23 -6.14
C ASN A 139 -10.88 5.55 -6.81
N SER A 140 -10.35 6.13 -7.88
CA SER A 140 -9.16 5.60 -8.56
C SER A 140 -7.93 5.61 -7.65
N MET A 141 -7.72 6.70 -6.89
CA MET A 141 -6.67 6.76 -5.86
C MET A 141 -6.85 5.69 -4.78
N ASN A 142 -8.07 5.51 -4.29
CA ASN A 142 -8.36 4.51 -3.27
C ASN A 142 -7.99 3.10 -3.73
N ILE A 143 -8.40 2.71 -4.94
CA ILE A 143 -8.12 1.38 -5.50
C ILE A 143 -6.61 1.15 -5.62
N LEU A 144 -5.90 2.09 -6.24
CA LEU A 144 -4.47 1.95 -6.50
C LEU A 144 -3.65 1.99 -5.20
N SER A 145 -4.05 2.80 -4.23
CA SER A 145 -3.46 2.78 -2.89
C SER A 145 -3.72 1.47 -2.16
N SER A 146 -4.91 0.89 -2.29
CA SER A 146 -5.32 -0.27 -1.49
C SER A 146 -4.82 -1.61 -2.03
N ARG A 147 -4.37 -1.70 -3.29
CA ARG A 147 -3.99 -2.98 -3.92
C ARG A 147 -2.94 -3.77 -3.11
N LEU A 148 -1.87 -3.11 -2.67
CA LEU A 148 -0.83 -3.75 -1.85
C LEU A 148 -1.39 -4.36 -0.56
N TYR A 149 -2.39 -3.72 0.05
CA TYR A 149 -3.06 -4.22 1.25
C TYR A 149 -4.07 -5.33 0.94
N GLY A 150 -4.56 -5.42 -0.30
CA GLY A 150 -5.27 -6.59 -0.82
C GLY A 150 -4.37 -7.81 -0.81
N ASP A 151 -3.23 -7.72 -1.50
CA ASP A 151 -2.23 -8.79 -1.59
C ASP A 151 -1.73 -9.21 -0.19
N PHE A 152 -1.47 -8.24 0.71
CA PHE A 152 -1.09 -8.54 2.09
C PHE A 152 -2.16 -9.33 2.85
N ARG A 153 -3.45 -9.02 2.67
CA ARG A 153 -4.53 -9.77 3.35
C ARG A 153 -4.59 -11.22 2.91
N GLU A 154 -4.36 -11.48 1.62
CA GLU A 154 -4.32 -12.82 1.05
C GLU A 154 -3.15 -13.61 1.65
N PHE A 155 -1.91 -13.10 1.55
CA PHE A 155 -0.74 -13.79 2.12
C PHE A 155 -0.78 -13.91 3.64
N LYS A 156 -1.42 -12.96 4.35
CA LYS A 156 -1.67 -13.08 5.78
C LYS A 156 -2.60 -14.24 6.09
N ALA A 157 -3.66 -14.44 5.29
CA ALA A 157 -4.57 -15.57 5.48
C ALA A 157 -3.83 -16.90 5.25
N GLU A 158 -3.06 -17.00 4.16
CA GLU A 158 -2.24 -18.19 3.86
C GLU A 158 -1.20 -18.47 4.95
N PHE A 159 -0.46 -17.45 5.37
CA PHE A 159 0.54 -17.56 6.43
C PHE A 159 -0.09 -18.04 7.74
N ASN A 160 -1.30 -17.57 8.07
CA ASN A 160 -2.02 -18.00 9.25
C ASN A 160 -2.52 -19.45 9.18
N LEU A 161 -2.54 -20.08 8.00
CA LEU A 161 -2.85 -21.52 7.86
C LEU A 161 -1.61 -22.41 8.00
N LEU A 162 -0.41 -21.82 8.01
CA LEU A 162 0.83 -22.58 8.22
C LEU A 162 0.91 -23.15 9.66
N PRO A 163 1.64 -24.26 9.85
CA PRO A 163 1.92 -24.78 11.19
C PRO A 163 2.52 -23.72 12.09
N GLU A 164 2.16 -23.75 13.38
CA GLU A 164 2.60 -22.75 14.36
C GLU A 164 4.13 -22.59 14.40
N GLN A 165 4.85 -23.71 14.43
CA GLN A 165 6.32 -23.73 14.40
C GLN A 165 6.90 -22.97 13.19
N VAL A 166 6.27 -23.08 12.01
CA VAL A 166 6.71 -22.37 10.80
C VAL A 166 6.50 -20.87 10.96
N ARG A 167 5.34 -20.47 11.47
CA ARG A 167 5.01 -19.05 11.70
C ARG A 167 5.95 -18.43 12.74
N GLU A 168 6.21 -19.12 13.84
CA GLU A 168 7.09 -18.65 14.90
C GLU A 168 8.54 -18.53 14.43
N ALA A 169 9.07 -19.54 13.73
CA ALA A 169 10.41 -19.47 13.16
C ALA A 169 10.58 -18.25 12.25
N ALA A 170 9.60 -18.02 11.35
CA ALA A 170 9.61 -16.87 10.46
C ALA A 170 9.51 -15.52 11.22
N LEU A 171 8.61 -15.40 12.20
CA LEU A 171 8.41 -14.16 12.94
C LEU A 171 9.56 -13.83 13.91
N ASN A 172 10.30 -14.84 14.37
CA ASN A 172 11.42 -14.68 15.28
C ASN A 172 12.74 -14.37 14.56
N ALA A 173 12.86 -14.68 13.28
CA ALA A 173 14.06 -14.40 12.50
C ALA A 173 14.22 -12.89 12.22
N ASP A 174 15.23 -12.27 12.84
CA ASP A 174 15.43 -10.82 12.75
C ASP A 174 15.70 -10.30 11.33
N TYR A 175 16.34 -11.10 10.48
CA TYR A 175 16.60 -10.72 9.09
C TYR A 175 15.30 -10.67 8.26
N LEU A 176 14.26 -11.45 8.62
CA LEU A 176 12.94 -11.39 7.99
C LEU A 176 12.11 -10.18 8.45
N LYS A 177 12.55 -9.44 9.47
CA LYS A 177 11.85 -8.22 9.95
C LYS A 177 12.26 -6.96 9.19
N LYS A 178 13.22 -7.06 8.27
CA LYS A 178 13.72 -5.96 7.44
C LYS A 178 13.15 -6.06 6.04
N ASN A 179 13.02 -4.94 5.34
CA ASN A 179 12.69 -4.95 3.92
C ASN A 179 13.81 -5.66 3.13
N PHE A 180 13.43 -6.41 2.10
CA PHE A 180 14.35 -7.10 1.19
C PHE A 180 13.80 -7.14 -0.23
N ARG A 181 14.63 -7.55 -1.17
CA ARG A 181 14.25 -7.74 -2.57
C ARG A 181 13.56 -9.09 -2.75
N LEU A 182 12.22 -9.11 -2.65
CA LEU A 182 11.42 -10.34 -2.69
C LEU A 182 11.75 -11.24 -3.89
N PHE A 183 11.79 -10.71 -5.11
CA PHE A 183 12.01 -11.53 -6.31
C PHE A 183 13.43 -12.06 -6.39
N ASP A 184 14.45 -11.25 -6.10
CA ASP A 184 15.84 -11.72 -5.97
C ASP A 184 15.98 -12.82 -4.91
N THR A 185 15.32 -12.65 -3.75
CA THR A 185 15.29 -13.68 -2.71
C THR A 185 14.60 -14.96 -3.23
N LEU A 186 13.50 -14.84 -3.96
CA LEU A 186 12.80 -16.00 -4.53
C LEU A 186 13.65 -16.74 -5.55
N ASP A 187 14.40 -16.02 -6.38
CA ASP A 187 15.33 -16.59 -7.35
C ASP A 187 16.45 -17.37 -6.62
N ASP A 188 17.01 -16.82 -5.54
CA ASP A 188 18.09 -17.45 -4.77
C ASP A 188 17.62 -18.70 -4.00
N VAL A 189 16.38 -18.73 -3.50
CA VAL A 189 15.86 -19.85 -2.67
C VAL A 189 15.14 -20.94 -3.48
N ALA A 190 14.87 -20.68 -4.76
CA ALA A 190 14.25 -21.64 -5.68
C ALA A 190 15.26 -22.65 -6.26
N GLU A 191 16.57 -22.34 -6.16
CA GLU A 191 17.68 -23.25 -6.47
C GLU A 191 17.92 -24.31 -5.37
#